data_AF-A0A2E2A283-F1
#
_entry.id   AF-A0A2E2A283-F1
#
_cell.length_a   1.000
_cell.length_b   1.000
_cell.length_c   1.000
_cell.angle_alpha   90.00
_cell.angle_beta   90.00
_cell.angle_gamma   90.00
#
_symmetry.space_group_name_H-M   'P 1'
#
loop_
_entity.id
_entity.type
_entity.pdbx_description
1 polymer ?
#
loop_
_entity_poly.entity_id
_entity_poly.type
_entity_poly.pdbx_seq_one_letter_code
_entity_poly.pdbx_strand_id
1 'polypeptide(L)'
;MIIIFKKSFQYFCQYDLFFLYSYNKRFGEKMNIEITARKFTPSPDLKSFINDKLLYLLKFDSNIDFAKVVLLKESRAEKVELIISSKNNRYVTKCYSSVFEKTVVNAIDNIKVQIRKKTANKKSHHLK
;
A
#
# COMPACT_ATOMS: atom_id res chain seq x y z
N MET A 1 27.94 -28.88 -4.27
CA MET A 1 26.63 -28.93 -4.95
C MET A 1 26.19 -27.49 -5.20
N ILE A 2 26.35 -27.03 -6.43
CA ILE A 2 26.16 -25.64 -6.86
C ILE A 2 24.70 -25.50 -7.30
N ILE A 3 23.95 -24.54 -6.76
CA ILE A 3 22.67 -24.10 -7.36
C ILE A 3 22.76 -22.59 -7.61
N ILE A 4 22.79 -22.28 -8.90
CA ILE A 4 22.85 -20.98 -9.54
C ILE A 4 21.46 -20.35 -9.50
N PHE A 5 21.33 -19.10 -9.06
CA PHE A 5 20.17 -18.25 -9.42
C PHE A 5 20.67 -17.02 -10.20
N LYS A 6 20.89 -17.23 -11.50
CA LYS A 6 20.82 -16.17 -12.50
C LYS A 6 19.33 -15.83 -12.66
N LYS A 7 18.94 -14.57 -12.46
CA LYS A 7 17.70 -14.07 -13.07
C LYS A 7 17.98 -12.76 -13.78
N SER A 8 18.17 -12.91 -15.08
CA SER A 8 18.30 -11.85 -16.07
C SER A 8 17.06 -10.96 -16.08
N PHE A 9 17.30 -9.65 -16.02
CA PHE A 9 16.31 -8.62 -16.29
C PHE A 9 16.35 -8.38 -17.81
N GLN A 10 15.30 -8.78 -18.53
CA GLN A 10 15.16 -8.48 -19.95
C GLN A 10 13.85 -7.74 -20.16
N TYR A 11 14.00 -6.45 -20.50
CA TYR A 11 12.93 -5.57 -20.94
C TYR A 11 12.40 -6.03 -22.30
N PHE A 12 11.08 -6.08 -22.45
CA PHE A 12 10.44 -6.02 -23.77
C PHE A 12 9.12 -5.24 -23.64
N CYS A 13 8.99 -4.20 -24.47
CA CYS A 13 7.76 -3.45 -24.71
C CYS A 13 6.84 -4.27 -25.61
N GLN A 14 5.52 -4.28 -25.37
CA GLN A 14 4.51 -4.26 -26.44
C GLN A 14 3.13 -3.88 -25.86
N TYR A 15 2.35 -3.21 -26.71
CA TYR A 15 1.08 -2.51 -26.51
C TYR A 15 -0.10 -3.33 -25.98
N ASP A 16 -1.02 -2.60 -25.34
CA ASP A 16 -2.46 -2.82 -25.13
C ASP A 16 -3.02 -4.26 -25.24
N LEU A 17 -3.47 -4.78 -24.09
CA LEU A 17 -4.78 -5.43 -24.00
C LEU A 17 -5.23 -5.51 -22.53
N PHE A 18 -6.39 -4.92 -22.26
CA PHE A 18 -7.36 -5.33 -21.24
C PHE A 18 -6.95 -6.56 -20.41
N PHE A 19 -6.39 -6.37 -19.23
CA PHE A 19 -6.32 -7.45 -18.26
C PHE A 19 -6.39 -6.92 -16.83
N LEU A 20 -7.59 -7.12 -16.25
CA LEU A 20 -7.83 -7.33 -14.83
C LEU A 20 -6.97 -8.52 -14.34
N TYR A 21 -5.65 -8.37 -14.27
CA TYR A 21 -4.82 -9.30 -13.51
C TYR A 21 -4.89 -8.89 -12.04
N SER A 22 -5.91 -9.45 -11.39
CA SER A 22 -5.98 -9.63 -9.95
C SER A 22 -4.79 -10.49 -9.52
N TYR A 23 -3.63 -9.86 -9.31
CA TYR A 23 -2.41 -10.54 -8.88
C TYR A 23 -2.51 -10.82 -7.37
N ASN A 24 -3.13 -11.95 -7.03
CA ASN A 24 -3.20 -12.48 -5.67
C ASN A 24 -1.83 -13.07 -5.27
N LYS A 25 -0.93 -12.21 -4.75
CA LYS A 25 0.26 -12.69 -4.04
C LYS A 25 -0.21 -13.21 -2.68
N ARG A 26 -0.51 -14.52 -2.61
CA ARG A 26 -0.83 -15.24 -1.36
C ARG A 26 0.39 -15.25 -0.43
N PHE A 27 0.54 -14.20 0.37
CA PHE A 27 0.94 -14.39 1.77
C PHE A 27 -0.35 -14.64 2.55
N GLY A 28 -0.33 -15.55 3.52
CA GLY A 28 -1.49 -15.98 4.32
C GLY A 28 -2.07 -14.89 5.23
N GLU A 29 -2.31 -13.69 4.69
CA GLU A 29 -2.88 -12.55 5.40
C GLU A 29 -4.21 -12.20 4.75
N LYS A 30 -5.27 -12.26 5.56
CA LYS A 30 -6.68 -12.04 5.21
C LYS A 30 -6.99 -10.54 5.00
N MET A 31 -6.07 -9.78 4.40
CA MET A 31 -6.23 -8.36 4.12
C MET A 31 -6.55 -8.15 2.64
N ASN A 32 -7.64 -7.44 2.35
CA ASN A 32 -8.03 -7.11 0.98
C ASN A 32 -7.31 -5.84 0.53
N ILE A 33 -6.48 -5.92 -0.52
CA ILE A 33 -5.73 -4.79 -1.05
C ILE A 33 -6.28 -4.38 -2.42
N GLU A 34 -6.70 -3.14 -2.55
CA GLU A 34 -7.14 -2.54 -3.82
C GLU A 34 -6.15 -1.44 -4.23
N ILE A 35 -5.46 -1.62 -5.36
CA ILE A 35 -4.56 -0.61 -5.93
C ILE A 35 -5.22 0.00 -7.16
N THR A 36 -5.55 1.28 -7.08
CA THR A 36 -6.08 2.07 -8.19
C THR A 36 -5.02 3.07 -8.63
N ALA A 37 -4.76 3.16 -9.92
CA ALA A 37 -3.94 4.23 -10.48
C ALA A 37 -4.75 5.03 -11.49
N ARG A 38 -4.65 6.36 -11.41
CA ARG A 38 -5.36 7.28 -12.32
C ARG A 38 -4.36 7.95 -13.23
N LYS A 39 -4.67 7.97 -14.54
CA LYS A 39 -3.88 8.63 -15.60
C LYS A 39 -2.49 8.01 -15.85
N PHE A 40 -2.17 6.88 -15.23
CA PHE A 40 -0.94 6.14 -15.51
C PHE A 40 -1.09 4.66 -15.14
N THR A 41 -0.20 3.84 -15.69
CA THR A 41 -0.08 2.41 -15.35
C THR A 41 1.10 2.22 -14.38
N PRO A 42 0.86 1.77 -13.15
CA PRO A 42 1.91 1.58 -12.16
C PRO A 42 2.79 0.38 -12.55
N SER A 43 4.10 0.56 -12.42
CA SER A 43 5.08 -0.50 -12.70
C SER A 43 4.87 -1.70 -11.75
N PRO A 44 5.27 -2.91 -12.17
CA PRO A 44 5.21 -4.09 -11.31
C PRO A 44 6.02 -3.92 -10.02
N ASP A 45 7.16 -3.23 -10.09
CA ASP A 45 8.02 -2.97 -8.94
C ASP A 45 7.33 -2.06 -7.92
N LEU A 46 6.65 -1.00 -8.39
CA LEU A 46 5.87 -0.11 -7.53
C LEU A 46 4.72 -0.85 -6.85
N LYS A 47 4.04 -1.74 -7.57
CA LYS A 47 2.97 -2.59 -6.98
C LYS A 47 3.53 -3.50 -5.89
N SER A 48 4.66 -4.18 -6.15
CA SER A 48 5.28 -5.04 -5.13
C SER A 48 5.70 -4.21 -3.92
N PHE A 49 6.32 -3.06 -4.14
CA PHE A 49 6.71 -2.15 -3.07
C PHE A 49 5.53 -1.75 -2.18
N ILE A 50 4.41 -1.33 -2.78
CA ILE A 50 3.19 -0.96 -2.05
C ILE A 50 2.69 -2.14 -1.22
N ASN A 51 2.60 -3.32 -1.82
CA ASN A 51 2.15 -4.53 -1.12
C ASN A 51 3.05 -4.84 0.08
N ASP A 52 4.38 -4.84 -0.11
CA ASP A 52 5.32 -5.14 0.97
C ASP A 52 5.20 -4.12 2.12
N LYS A 53 4.93 -2.84 1.82
CA LYS A 53 4.68 -1.81 2.84
C LYS A 53 3.33 -1.95 3.55
N LEU A 54 2.28 -2.38 2.85
CA LEU A 54 0.98 -2.65 3.46
C LEU A 54 1.01 -3.88 4.37
N LEU A 55 1.69 -4.95 3.96
CA LEU A 55 1.91 -6.13 4.79
C LEU A 55 2.71 -5.77 6.06
N TYR A 56 3.70 -4.87 5.94
CA TYR A 56 4.40 -4.36 7.12
C TYR A 56 3.49 -3.63 8.10
N LEU A 57 2.41 -3.00 7.63
CA LEU A 57 1.45 -2.31 8.48
C LEU A 57 0.61 -3.28 9.34
N LEU A 58 0.33 -4.49 8.84
CA LEU A 58 -0.40 -5.53 9.58
C LEU A 58 0.31 -5.96 10.87
N LYS A 59 1.64 -5.83 10.91
CA LYS A 59 2.43 -6.08 12.13
C LYS A 59 2.11 -5.11 13.27
N PHE A 60 1.58 -3.92 12.96
CA PHE A 60 1.20 -2.91 13.96
C PHE A 60 -0.26 -3.03 14.39
N ASP A 61 -1.14 -3.41 13.46
CA ASP A 61 -2.56 -3.62 13.73
C ASP A 61 -3.07 -4.81 12.93
N SER A 62 -3.34 -5.90 13.64
CA SER A 62 -3.87 -7.15 13.07
C SER A 62 -5.35 -7.09 12.72
N ASN A 63 -6.05 -6.00 13.06
CA ASN A 63 -7.48 -5.84 12.78
C ASN A 63 -7.76 -5.14 11.46
N ILE A 64 -6.75 -4.95 10.60
CA ILE A 64 -6.93 -4.30 9.31
C ILE A 64 -7.47 -5.32 8.30
N ASP A 65 -8.67 -5.05 7.79
CA ASP A 65 -9.38 -5.96 6.88
C ASP A 65 -9.27 -5.50 5.43
N PHE A 66 -9.11 -4.19 5.20
CA PHE A 66 -9.12 -3.59 3.87
C PHE A 66 -8.14 -2.42 3.75
N ALA A 67 -7.39 -2.41 2.66
CA ALA A 67 -6.48 -1.33 2.27
C ALA A 67 -6.72 -0.94 0.82
N LYS A 68 -6.98 0.35 0.59
CA LYS A 68 -7.13 0.94 -0.74
C LYS A 68 -6.07 1.99 -0.96
N VAL A 69 -5.32 1.85 -2.05
CA VAL A 69 -4.27 2.77 -2.46
C VAL A 69 -4.68 3.39 -3.78
N VAL A 70 -4.86 4.70 -3.79
CA VAL A 70 -5.14 5.47 -5.01
C VAL A 70 -3.91 6.29 -5.36
N LEU A 71 -3.26 5.90 -6.44
CA LEU A 71 -2.12 6.59 -7.01
C LEU A 71 -2.60 7.58 -8.07
N LEU A 72 -2.18 8.83 -7.95
CA LEU A 72 -2.51 9.90 -8.87
C LEU A 72 -1.22 10.57 -9.32
N LYS A 73 -0.99 10.58 -10.63
CA LYS A 73 0.09 11.38 -11.23
C LYS A 73 -0.48 12.73 -11.65
N GLU A 74 -0.12 13.78 -10.92
CA GLU A 74 -0.37 15.18 -11.31
C GLU A 74 0.92 15.75 -11.90
N SER A 75 0.81 16.74 -12.80
CA SER A 75 1.89 17.15 -13.72
C SER A 75 3.29 17.31 -13.10
N ARG A 76 3.37 17.75 -11.84
CA ARG A 76 4.64 17.97 -11.12
C ARG A 76 4.71 17.25 -9.78
N ALA A 77 3.68 16.49 -9.42
CA ALA A 77 3.58 15.86 -8.11
C ALA A 77 2.88 14.51 -8.18
N GLU A 78 3.45 13.55 -7.49
CA GLU A 78 2.91 12.23 -7.22
C GLU A 78 2.07 12.30 -5.96
N LYS A 79 0.77 12.08 -6.13
CA LYS A 79 -0.20 12.04 -5.05
C LYS A 79 -0.57 10.59 -4.74
N VAL A 80 -0.57 10.27 -3.45
CA VAL A 80 -1.01 8.97 -2.94
C VAL A 80 -2.09 9.20 -1.90
N GLU A 81 -3.24 8.58 -2.11
CA GLU A 81 -4.30 8.48 -1.13
C GLU A 81 -4.37 7.05 -0.62
N LEU A 82 -4.18 6.88 0.68
CA LEU A 82 -4.20 5.59 1.36
C LEU A 82 -5.39 5.57 2.32
N ILE A 83 -6.29 4.63 2.08
CA ILE A 83 -7.50 4.42 2.87
C ILE A 83 -7.39 3.02 3.48
N ILE A 84 -7.38 2.96 4.80
CA ILE A 84 -7.29 1.71 5.54
C ILE A 84 -8.53 1.59 6.40
N SER A 85 -9.19 0.45 6.30
CA SER A 85 -10.34 0.11 7.12
C SER A 85 -10.00 -1.09 7.98
N SER A 86 -10.16 -0.89 9.28
CA SER A 86 -10.18 -1.90 10.32
C SER A 86 -11.61 -2.01 10.83
N LYS A 87 -12.00 -3.16 11.39
CA LYS A 87 -13.35 -3.47 11.90
C LYS A 87 -14.18 -2.27 12.38
N ASN A 88 -13.62 -1.44 13.25
CA ASN A 88 -14.34 -0.28 13.83
C ASN A 88 -13.68 1.07 13.53
N ASN A 89 -12.63 1.10 12.71
CA ASN A 89 -11.84 2.31 12.48
C ASN A 89 -11.51 2.47 11.01
N ARG A 90 -11.73 3.67 10.49
CA ARG A 90 -11.26 4.08 9.17
C ARG A 90 -10.16 5.11 9.31
N TYR A 91 -9.06 4.89 8.61
CA TYR A 91 -7.92 5.77 8.53
C TYR A 91 -7.76 6.23 7.09
N VAL A 92 -7.58 7.53 6.90
CA VAL A 92 -7.38 8.11 5.57
C VAL A 92 -6.22 9.06 5.65
N THR A 93 -5.31 8.97 4.69
CA THR A 93 -4.22 9.92 4.53
C THR A 93 -4.05 10.26 3.06
N LYS A 94 -3.63 11.50 2.81
CA LYS A 94 -3.29 12.02 1.50
C LYS A 94 -1.90 12.59 1.59
N CYS A 95 -1.01 12.12 0.73
CA CYS A 95 0.37 12.56 0.68
C CYS A 95 0.73 12.96 -0.74
N TYR A 96 1.66 13.91 -0.83
CA TYR A 96 2.16 14.47 -2.08
C TYR A 96 3.67 14.51 -1.98
N SER A 97 4.37 14.01 -2.99
CA SER A 97 5.81 14.18 -3.12
C SER A 97 6.20 14.18 -4.58
N SER A 98 7.50 14.28 -4.86
CA SER A 98 8.08 14.17 -6.20
C SER A 98 8.42 12.74 -6.62
N VAL A 99 8.21 11.77 -5.73
CA VAL A 99 8.55 10.35 -5.95
C VAL A 99 7.48 9.49 -5.26
N PHE A 100 6.93 8.50 -5.98
CA PHE A 100 5.86 7.64 -5.45
C PHE A 100 6.32 6.85 -4.22
N GLU A 101 7.52 6.29 -4.24
CA GLU A 101 8.08 5.48 -3.15
C GLU A 101 8.14 6.29 -1.86
N LYS A 102 8.65 7.52 -1.92
CA LYS A 102 8.69 8.45 -0.77
C LYS A 102 7.27 8.79 -0.30
N THR A 103 6.36 9.04 -1.23
CA THR A 103 4.98 9.39 -0.90
C THR A 103 4.25 8.26 -0.19
N VAL A 104 4.45 7.02 -0.62
CA VAL A 104 3.90 5.81 0.01
C VAL A 104 4.46 5.63 1.42
N VAL A 105 5.77 5.80 1.63
CA VAL A 105 6.36 5.71 2.98
C VAL A 105 5.75 6.76 3.92
N ASN A 106 5.65 8.01 3.47
CA ASN A 106 5.04 9.09 4.25
C ASN A 106 3.57 8.79 4.59
N ALA A 107 2.81 8.25 3.64
CA ALA A 107 1.43 7.84 3.87
C ALA A 107 1.34 6.75 4.95
N ILE A 108 2.19 5.73 4.88
CA ILE A 108 2.24 4.65 5.86
C ILE A 108 2.57 5.17 7.26
N ASP A 109 3.55 6.08 7.38
CA ASP A 109 3.93 6.65 8.68
C ASP A 109 2.82 7.52 9.28
N ASN A 110 2.11 8.30 8.45
CA ASN A 110 0.93 9.03 8.89
C ASN A 110 -0.16 8.10 9.43
N ILE A 111 -0.40 6.96 8.77
CA ILE A 111 -1.37 5.97 9.25
C ILE A 111 -0.91 5.35 10.57
N LYS A 112 0.37 4.99 10.73
CA LYS A 112 0.89 4.49 12.01
C LYS A 112 0.64 5.48 13.14
N VAL A 113 0.84 6.77 12.89
CA VAL A 113 0.54 7.83 13.88
C VAL A 113 -0.96 7.86 14.20
N GLN A 114 -1.84 7.76 13.20
CA GLN A 114 -3.28 7.70 13.42
C GLN A 114 -3.72 6.49 14.25
N ILE A 115 -3.19 5.29 13.95
CA ILE A 115 -3.44 4.05 14.70
C ILE A 115 -3.01 4.24 16.16
N ARG A 116 -1.77 4.70 16.40
CA ARG A 116 -1.23 4.93 17.74
C ARG A 116 -2.09 5.89 18.57
N LYS A 117 -2.51 7.01 17.97
CA LYS A 117 -3.39 8.00 18.62
C LYS A 117 -4.73 7.38 19.03
N LYS A 118 -5.34 6.58 18.16
CA LYS A 118 -6.61 5.90 18.50
C LYS A 118 -6.46 4.84 19.58
N THR A 119 -5.38 4.06 19.56
CA THR A 119 -5.10 3.06 20.60
C THR A 119 -4.87 3.72 21.96
N ALA A 120 -4.18 4.86 22.01
CA ALA A 120 -3.99 5.62 23.25
C ALA A 120 -5.33 6.14 23.83
N ASN A 121 -6.16 6.76 22.99
CA ASN A 121 -7.46 7.30 23.44
C ASN A 121 -8.43 6.22 23.95
N LYS A 122 -8.38 5.00 23.39
CA LYS A 122 -9.20 3.89 23.88
C LYS A 122 -8.88 3.49 25.32
N LYS A 123 -7.61 3.55 25.73
CA LYS A 123 -7.20 3.20 27.10
C LYS A 123 -7.77 4.18 28.13
N SER A 124 -7.84 5.47 27.79
CA SER A 124 -8.35 6.51 28.70
C SER A 124 -9.85 6.41 28.98
N HIS A 125 -10.63 5.77 28.11
CA HIS A 125 -12.09 5.66 28.24
C HIS A 125 -12.55 4.39 28.99
N HIS A 126 -11.65 3.45 29.29
CA HIS A 126 -11.96 2.23 30.07
C HIS A 126 -11.61 2.37 31.57
N LEU A 127 -11.03 3.50 31.98
CA LEU A 127 -10.61 3.79 33.37
C LEU A 127 -11.51 4.84 34.06
N LYS A 128 -12.77 4.99 33.64
CA LYS A 128 -13.75 5.87 34.29
C LYS A 128 -14.99 5.10 34.68
#